data_AF-A0A510TQI0-F1
#
_entry.id   AF-A0A510TQI0-F1
#
_cell.length_a   1.000
_cell.length_b   1.000
_cell.length_c   1.000
_cell.angle_alpha   90.00
_cell.angle_beta   90.00
_cell.angle_gamma   90.00
#
_symmetry.space_group_name_H-M   'P 1'
#
loop_
_entity.id
_entity.type
_entity.pdbx_description
1 polymer ?
#
loop_
_entity_poly.entity_id
_entity_poly.type
_entity_poly.pdbx_seq_one_letter_code
_entity_poly.pdbx_strand_id
1 'polypeptide(L)'
;MRGERPISRLEALRFARRVVAQQAAAALAQLDGWIAAEERREAEQRRGEEMRPAPPDWLIQYGLNRGNVDAVHAGGCWSATKSGRCRPATREQALEALRRQVPACVHRRPDSALGVLD
;
A
#
# COMPACT_ATOMS: atom_id res chain seq x y z
N MET A 1 52.96 -13.06 47.56
CA MET A 1 51.64 -13.29 46.95
C MET A 1 50.76 -12.11 47.32
N ARG A 2 50.38 -11.27 46.35
CA ARG A 2 49.66 -10.01 46.61
C ARG A 2 48.17 -10.33 46.68
N GLY A 3 47.57 -10.18 47.86
CA GLY A 3 46.15 -10.47 48.08
C GLY A 3 45.25 -9.49 47.34
N GLU A 4 44.36 -10.01 46.49
CA GLU A 4 43.29 -9.24 45.86
C GLU A 4 42.34 -8.72 46.95
N ARG A 5 42.17 -7.40 47.04
CA ARG A 5 41.15 -6.82 47.93
C ARG A 5 39.77 -7.07 47.30
N PRO A 6 38.80 -7.59 48.05
CA PRO A 6 37.45 -7.75 47.54
C PRO A 6 36.81 -6.38 47.24
N ILE A 7 36.05 -6.30 46.15
CA ILE A 7 35.37 -5.09 45.70
C ILE A 7 34.39 -4.62 46.79
N SER A 8 34.42 -3.33 47.11
CA SER A 8 33.48 -2.74 48.06
C SER A 8 32.07 -2.64 47.46
N ARG A 9 31.05 -2.65 48.32
CA ARG A 9 29.65 -2.45 47.89
C ARG A 9 29.46 -1.15 47.10
N LEU A 10 30.17 -0.08 47.46
CA LEU A 10 30.10 1.20 46.76
C LEU A 10 30.65 1.12 45.33
N GLU A 11 31.76 0.41 45.13
CA GLU A 11 32.34 0.19 43.80
C GLU A 11 31.41 -0.66 42.92
N ALA A 12 30.83 -1.72 43.49
CA ALA A 12 29.84 -2.55 42.80
C ALA A 12 28.61 -1.73 42.36
N LEU A 13 28.08 -0.86 43.22
CA LEU A 13 26.95 0.01 42.88
C LEU A 13 27.30 1.06 41.81
N ARG A 14 28.49 1.66 41.88
CA ARG A 14 28.96 2.59 40.85
C ARG A 14 29.14 1.90 39.50
N PHE A 15 29.64 0.67 39.50
CA PHE A 15 29.75 -0.15 38.31
C PHE A 15 28.36 -0.47 37.73
N ALA A 16 27.45 -0.99 38.55
CA ALA A 16 26.07 -1.28 38.14
C ALA A 16 25.38 -0.06 37.53
N ARG A 17 25.51 1.12 38.15
CA ARG A 17 24.97 2.37 37.61
C ARG A 17 25.50 2.68 36.22
N ARG A 18 26.82 2.53 35.98
CA ARG A 18 27.41 2.80 34.66
C ARG A 18 26.91 1.82 33.61
N VAL A 19 26.84 0.54 33.96
CA VAL A 19 26.34 -0.51 33.05
C VAL A 19 24.90 -0.24 32.67
N VAL A 20 24.02 0.02 33.64
CA VAL A 20 22.61 0.33 33.39
C VAL A 20 22.47 1.59 32.54
N ALA A 21 23.22 2.65 32.84
CA ALA A 21 23.16 3.87 32.05
C ALA A 21 23.60 3.64 30.59
N GLN A 22 24.67 2.86 30.37
CA GLN A 22 25.16 2.53 29.04
C GLN A 22 24.15 1.66 28.28
N GLN A 23 23.58 0.66 28.94
CA GLN A 23 22.56 -0.21 28.34
C GLN A 23 21.29 0.56 27.99
N ALA A 24 20.83 1.44 28.89
CA ALA A 24 19.66 2.28 28.64
C ALA A 24 19.90 3.21 27.45
N ALA A 25 21.07 3.84 27.35
CA ALA A 25 21.42 4.68 26.21
C ALA A 25 21.43 3.90 24.89
N ALA A 26 22.00 2.70 24.88
CA ALA A 26 22.01 1.84 23.69
C ALA A 26 20.59 1.40 23.30
N ALA A 27 19.77 1.01 24.27
CA ALA A 27 18.39 0.62 24.05
C ALA A 27 17.52 1.76 23.50
N LEU A 28 17.69 2.98 24.05
CA LEU A 28 17.00 4.17 23.55
C LEU A 28 17.39 4.47 22.11
N ALA A 29 18.69 4.47 21.79
CA ALA A 29 19.15 4.70 20.41
C ALA A 29 18.59 3.66 19.42
N GLN A 30 18.43 2.41 19.85
CA GLN A 30 17.81 1.37 19.04
C GLN A 30 16.31 1.63 18.82
N LEU A 31 15.59 2.00 19.88
CA LEU A 31 14.17 2.35 19.81
C LEU A 31 13.95 3.57 18.90
N ASP A 32 14.75 4.62 19.05
CA ASP A 32 14.69 5.82 18.21
C ASP A 32 14.90 5.47 16.73
N GLY A 33 15.81 4.55 16.42
CA GLY A 33 16.03 4.04 15.07
C GLY A 33 14.79 3.31 14.51
N TRP A 34 14.11 2.51 15.32
CA TRP A 34 12.87 1.83 14.91
C TRP A 34 11.71 2.80 14.73
N ILE A 35 11.56 3.78 15.63
CA ILE A 35 10.55 4.84 15.54
C ILE A 35 10.74 5.61 14.23
N ALA A 36 11.96 6.09 13.96
CA ALA A 36 12.24 6.82 12.73
C ALA A 36 11.97 5.98 11.47
N ALA A 37 12.19 4.66 11.51
CA ALA A 37 11.84 3.77 10.41
C ALA A 37 10.32 3.64 10.22
N GLU A 38 9.56 3.57 11.31
CA GLU A 38 8.10 3.52 11.24
C GLU A 38 7.51 4.86 10.76
N GLU A 39 7.98 5.98 11.30
CA GLU A 39 7.57 7.32 10.88
C GLU A 39 7.78 7.54 9.38
N ARG A 40 8.90 7.04 8.82
CA ARG A 40 9.14 7.07 7.37
C ARG A 40 8.11 6.23 6.61
N ARG A 41 7.84 5.00 7.05
CA ARG A 41 6.84 4.12 6.41
C ARG A 41 5.46 4.75 6.41
N GLU A 42 5.04 5.34 7.53
CA GLU A 42 3.75 6.02 7.61
C GLU A 42 3.70 7.27 6.73
N ALA A 43 4.78 8.05 6.69
CA ALA A 43 4.85 9.23 5.83
C ALA A 43 4.79 8.85 4.34
N GLU A 44 5.47 7.77 3.93
CA GLU A 44 5.39 7.23 2.58
C GLU A 44 3.99 6.72 2.24
N GLN A 45 3.32 6.03 3.17
CA GLN A 45 1.94 5.59 3.00
C GLN A 45 0.98 6.77 2.83
N ARG A 46 1.04 7.77 3.71
CA ARG A 46 0.22 8.98 3.60
C ARG A 46 0.45 9.71 2.29
N ARG A 47 1.71 9.89 1.89
CA ARG A 47 2.04 10.48 0.58
C ARG A 47 1.49 9.64 -0.57
N GLY A 48 1.59 8.32 -0.48
CA GLY A 48 1.04 7.40 -1.48
C GLY A 48 -0.48 7.47 -1.58
N GLU A 49 -1.19 7.73 -0.49
CA GLU A 49 -2.64 7.96 -0.45
C GLU A 49 -3.01 9.33 -1.02
N GLU A 50 -2.31 10.39 -0.61
CA GLU A 50 -2.53 11.77 -1.11
C GLU A 50 -2.23 11.89 -2.61
N MET A 51 -1.19 11.23 -3.09
CA MET A 51 -0.81 11.23 -4.51
C MET A 51 -1.55 10.16 -5.34
N ARG A 52 -2.38 9.30 -4.72
CA ARG A 52 -3.09 8.26 -5.46
C ARG A 52 -4.02 8.94 -6.47
N PRO A 53 -3.89 8.64 -7.77
CA PRO A 53 -4.82 9.15 -8.76
C PRO A 53 -6.24 8.73 -8.41
N ALA A 54 -7.21 9.59 -8.73
CA ALA A 54 -8.61 9.23 -8.62
C ALA A 54 -8.86 7.88 -9.33
N PRO A 55 -9.66 6.98 -8.73
CA PRO A 55 -9.97 5.70 -9.37
C PRO A 55 -10.61 5.98 -10.74
N PRO A 56 -10.28 5.19 -11.77
CA PRO A 56 -10.80 5.43 -13.10
C PRO A 56 -12.31 5.16 -13.15
N ASP A 57 -13.04 6.03 -13.82
CA ASP A 57 -14.49 5.88 -14.03
C ASP A 57 -14.84 4.71 -14.95
N TRP A 58 -13.89 4.25 -15.76
CA TRP A 58 -14.08 3.17 -16.73
C TRP A 58 -12.91 2.20 -16.75
N LEU A 59 -13.23 0.93 -16.96
CA LEU A 59 -12.28 -0.17 -16.98
C LEU A 59 -12.58 -1.07 -18.19
N ILE A 60 -11.54 -1.46 -18.92
CA ILE A 60 -11.64 -2.44 -20.00
C ILE A 60 -11.04 -3.75 -19.51
N GLN A 61 -11.84 -4.81 -19.52
CA GLN A 61 -11.41 -6.16 -19.20
C GLN A 61 -10.88 -6.85 -20.45
N TYR A 62 -9.68 -7.42 -20.36
CA TYR A 62 -9.08 -8.18 -21.44
C TYR A 62 -9.21 -9.68 -21.18
N GLY A 63 -9.38 -10.45 -22.24
CA GLY A 63 -9.41 -11.91 -22.23
C GLY A 63 -8.14 -12.55 -21.70
N LEU A 64 -8.19 -13.89 -21.57
CA LEU A 64 -6.98 -14.68 -21.28
C LEU A 64 -5.91 -14.47 -22.35
N ASN A 65 -6.35 -14.32 -23.61
CA ASN A 65 -5.54 -13.73 -24.65
C ASN A 65 -5.64 -12.19 -24.55
N ARG A 66 -4.52 -11.54 -24.23
CA ARG A 66 -4.43 -10.08 -24.00
C ARG A 66 -4.81 -9.22 -25.22
N GLY A 67 -4.92 -9.80 -26.41
CA GLY A 67 -5.41 -9.11 -27.61
C GLY A 67 -6.93 -8.96 -27.67
N ASN A 68 -7.69 -9.75 -26.90
CA ASN A 68 -9.15 -9.72 -26.94
C ASN A 68 -9.70 -8.86 -25.80
N VAL A 69 -10.68 -8.03 -26.13
CA VAL A 69 -11.43 -7.24 -25.15
C VAL A 69 -12.69 -8.02 -24.77
N ASP A 70 -12.82 -8.38 -23.50
CA ASP A 70 -13.92 -9.18 -22.98
C ASP A 70 -15.13 -8.33 -22.59
N ALA A 71 -14.93 -7.22 -21.90
CA ALA A 71 -16.02 -6.41 -21.36
C ALA A 71 -15.60 -4.98 -20.99
N VAL A 72 -16.55 -4.05 -21.04
CA VAL A 72 -16.43 -2.70 -20.48
C VAL A 72 -17.08 -2.69 -19.09
N HIS A 73 -16.44 -2.04 -18.12
CA HIS A 73 -16.91 -1.90 -16.75
C HIS A 73 -16.90 -0.44 -16.31
N ALA A 74 -17.80 -0.07 -15.41
CA ALA A 74 -17.71 1.18 -14.67
C ALA A 74 -16.68 1.08 -13.54
N GLY A 75 -16.18 2.22 -13.09
CA GLY A 75 -15.29 2.36 -11.95
C GLY A 75 -15.88 1.73 -10.69
N GLY A 76 -15.02 1.12 -9.89
CA GLY A 76 -15.42 0.43 -8.66
C GLY A 76 -16.26 -0.84 -8.86
N CYS A 77 -16.35 -1.38 -10.08
CA CYS A 77 -17.05 -2.63 -10.32
C CYS A 77 -16.33 -3.82 -9.66
N TRP A 78 -17.00 -4.50 -8.74
CA TRP A 78 -16.41 -5.64 -8.01
C TRP A 78 -15.97 -6.79 -8.94
N SER A 79 -16.72 -7.09 -10.01
CA SER A 79 -16.31 -8.13 -10.97
C SER A 79 -15.05 -7.74 -11.72
N ALA A 80 -14.89 -6.44 -12.03
CA ALA A 80 -13.67 -5.92 -12.64
C ALA A 80 -12.48 -6.10 -11.70
N THR A 81 -12.63 -5.71 -10.42
CA THR A 81 -11.61 -5.88 -9.38
C THR A 81 -11.21 -7.35 -9.21
N LYS A 82 -12.18 -8.26 -9.09
CA LYS A 82 -11.92 -9.70 -8.91
C LYS A 82 -11.22 -10.34 -10.10
N SER A 83 -11.42 -9.80 -11.31
CA SER A 83 -10.86 -10.39 -12.53
C SER A 83 -9.32 -10.29 -12.61
N GLY A 84 -8.71 -9.25 -12.01
CA GLY A 84 -7.29 -8.93 -12.19
C GLY A 84 -6.87 -8.61 -13.63
N ARG A 85 -7.82 -8.53 -14.59
CA ARG A 85 -7.58 -8.38 -16.03
C ARG A 85 -8.09 -7.07 -16.60
N CYS A 86 -8.44 -6.13 -15.74
CA CYS A 86 -8.96 -4.83 -16.13
C CYS A 86 -7.86 -3.78 -16.21
N ARG A 87 -7.96 -2.89 -17.19
CA ARG A 87 -7.11 -1.70 -17.29
C ARG A 87 -7.98 -0.43 -17.27
N PRO A 88 -7.48 0.68 -16.69
CA PRO A 88 -8.12 1.99 -16.80
C PRO A 88 -8.39 2.36 -18.25
N ALA A 89 -9.53 2.99 -18.50
CA ALA A 89 -9.90 3.51 -19.81
C ALA A 89 -10.51 4.91 -19.68
N THR A 90 -10.33 5.75 -20.70
CA THR A 90 -11.07 7.01 -20.79
C THR A 90 -12.52 6.75 -21.17
N ARG A 91 -13.37 7.77 -21.00
CA ARG A 91 -14.78 7.72 -21.43
C ARG A 91 -14.89 7.40 -22.92
N GLU A 92 -14.04 7.99 -23.75
CA GLU A 92 -14.01 7.79 -25.20
C GLU A 92 -13.59 6.37 -25.56
N GLN A 93 -12.59 5.81 -24.87
CA GLN A 93 -12.16 4.42 -25.07
C GLN A 93 -13.26 3.43 -24.69
N ALA A 94 -13.97 3.68 -23.58
CA ALA A 94 -15.09 2.86 -23.15
C ALA A 94 -16.26 2.93 -24.16
N LEU A 95 -16.61 4.13 -24.62
CA LEU A 95 -17.60 4.33 -25.68
C LEU A 95 -17.23 3.63 -26.98
N GLU A 96 -15.97 3.76 -27.40
CA GLU A 96 -15.48 3.12 -28.62
C GLU A 96 -15.53 1.59 -28.51
N ALA A 97 -15.14 1.02 -27.36
CA ALA A 97 -15.26 -0.41 -27.12
C ALA A 97 -16.73 -0.88 -27.21
N LEU A 98 -17.66 -0.16 -26.58
CA LEU A 98 -19.09 -0.45 -26.67
C LEU A 98 -19.61 -0.37 -28.12
N ARG A 99 -19.19 0.64 -28.89
CA ARG A 99 -19.55 0.76 -30.33
C ARG A 99 -19.03 -0.42 -31.15
N ARG A 100 -17.84 -0.94 -30.81
CA ARG A 100 -17.25 -2.16 -31.38
C ARG A 100 -17.90 -3.45 -30.87
N GLN A 101 -19.07 -3.36 -30.23
CA GLN A 101 -19.83 -4.50 -29.72
C GLN A 101 -19.13 -5.27 -28.60
N VAL A 102 -18.17 -4.66 -27.90
CA VAL A 102 -17.68 -5.21 -26.64
C VAL A 102 -18.83 -5.15 -25.63
N PRO A 103 -19.14 -6.23 -24.92
CA PRO A 103 -20.27 -6.25 -24.01
C PRO A 103 -20.02 -5.34 -22.81
N ALA A 104 -21.09 -4.67 -22.37
CA ALA A 104 -21.10 -3.94 -21.12
C ALA A 104 -21.24 -4.89 -19.92
N CYS A 105 -20.59 -4.56 -18.81
CA CYS A 105 -20.78 -5.28 -17.56
C CYS A 105 -22.22 -5.19 -17.08
N VAL A 106 -22.87 -6.33 -16.92
CA VAL A 106 -24.26 -6.44 -16.46
C VAL A 106 -24.48 -5.90 -15.05
N HIS A 107 -23.45 -5.88 -14.18
CA HIS A 107 -23.60 -5.50 -12.78
C HIS A 107 -23.70 -3.99 -12.56
N ARG A 108 -23.00 -3.20 -13.38
CA ARG A 108 -22.92 -1.73 -13.21
C ARG A 108 -23.39 -0.95 -14.44
N ARG A 109 -23.76 -1.66 -15.52
CA ARG A 109 -24.36 -1.13 -16.76
C ARG A 109 -23.64 0.12 -17.29
N PRO A 110 -22.34 0.02 -17.63
CA PRO A 110 -21.59 1.16 -18.15
C PRO A 110 -22.13 1.68 -19.48
N ASP A 111 -22.78 0.83 -20.27
CA ASP A 111 -23.59 1.18 -21.44
C ASP A 111 -24.64 2.25 -21.13
N SER A 112 -25.46 2.03 -20.11
CA SER A 112 -26.48 2.99 -19.69
C SER A 112 -25.86 4.24 -19.08
N ALA A 113 -24.84 4.09 -18.23
CA ALA A 113 -24.13 5.23 -17.64
C ALA A 113 -23.42 6.11 -18.67
N LEU A 114 -23.04 5.54 -19.82
CA LEU A 114 -22.45 6.26 -20.95
C LEU A 114 -23.48 6.79 -21.96
N GLY A 115 -24.76 6.45 -21.79
CA GLY A 115 -25.85 6.85 -22.70
C GLY A 115 -25.82 6.13 -24.05
N VAL A 116 -25.31 4.89 -24.09
CA VAL A 116 -25.29 4.05 -25.30
C VAL A 116 -26.60 3.27 -25.45
N LEU A 117 -27.19 2.84 -24.34
CA LEU A 117 -28.53 2.26 -24.28
C LEU A 117 -29.36 3.13 -23.33
N ASP A 118 -30.57 3.51 -23.76
CA ASP A 118 -31.58 4.14 -22.90
C ASP A 118 -31.98 3.20 -21.75
#